data_AF-A0A354B5H7-F1
#
_entry.id   AF-A0A354B5H7-F1
#
_cell.length_a   1.000
_cell.length_b   1.000
_cell.length_c   1.000
_cell.angle_alpha   90.00
_cell.angle_beta   90.00
_cell.angle_gamma   90.00
#
_symmetry.space_group_name_H-M   'P 1'
#
loop_
_entity.id
_entity.type
_entity.pdbx_description
1 polymer ?
#
loop_
_entity_poly.entity_id
_entity_poly.type
_entity_poly.pdbx_seq_one_letter_code
_entity_poly.pdbx_strand_id
1 'polypeptide(L)' 'MQRRIFGIENEYGVTCTLRGQRRLSPDEVARYLFRRVVSWGRSSNVFLA' A
#
# COMPACT_ATOMS: atom_id res chain seq x y z
N MET A 1 18.84 -21.95 -19.51
CA MET A 1 17.51 -21.43 -19.13
C MET A 1 17.00 -20.55 -20.26
N GLN A 2 15.80 -20.79 -20.80
CA GLN A 2 15.22 -19.98 -21.89
C GLN A 2 14.70 -18.62 -21.37
N ARG A 3 14.70 -17.59 -22.23
CA ARG A 3 14.17 -16.25 -21.91
C ARG A 3 12.67 -16.33 -21.60
N ARG A 4 12.27 -15.97 -20.38
CA ARG A 4 10.88 -15.95 -19.91
C ARG A 4 10.61 -14.68 -19.11
N ILE A 5 9.37 -14.21 -19.17
CA ILE A 5 8.90 -13.06 -18.39
C ILE A 5 8.35 -13.59 -17.07
N PHE A 6 8.73 -12.97 -15.95
CA PHE A 6 8.23 -13.28 -14.62
C PHE A 6 7.96 -11.99 -13.85
N GLY A 7 7.06 -12.07 -12.88
CA GLY A 7 6.75 -11.00 -11.94
C GLY A 7 6.57 -11.58 -10.54
N ILE A 8 6.61 -10.71 -9.52
CA ILE A 8 6.35 -11.07 -8.13
C ILE A 8 5.28 -10.12 -7.61
N GLU A 9 4.31 -10.67 -6.90
CA GLU A 9 3.27 -9.93 -6.20
C GLU A 9 3.53 -10.06 -4.70
N ASN A 10 3.34 -8.96 -3.96
CA ASN A 10 3.51 -8.93 -2.50
C ASN A 10 2.33 -8.21 -1.86
N GLU A 11 1.83 -8.77 -0.77
CA GLU A 11 0.80 -8.17 0.06
C GLU A 11 1.36 -7.89 1.46
N TYR A 12 1.06 -6.70 1.98
CA TYR A 12 1.50 -6.29 3.31
C TYR A 12 0.30 -6.04 4.23
N GLY A 13 0.27 -6.75 5.36
CA GLY A 13 -0.65 -6.45 6.44
C GLY A 13 -0.29 -5.12 7.12
N VAL A 14 -1.25 -4.21 7.24
CA VAL A 14 -1.06 -2.90 7.90
C VAL A 14 -1.95 -2.77 9.15
N THR A 15 -1.39 -2.27 10.24
CA THR A 15 -2.12 -1.94 11.47
C THR A 15 -1.50 -0.71 12.12
N CYS A 16 -2.34 0.19 12.63
CA CYS A 16 -1.90 1.36 13.40
C CYS A 16 -2.24 1.18 14.87
N THR A 17 -1.21 1.13 15.71
CA THR A 17 -1.33 1.10 17.17
C THR A 17 -0.76 2.37 17.78
N LEU A 18 -1.35 2.80 18.90
CA LEU A 18 -0.84 3.88 19.73
C LEU A 18 -1.01 3.45 21.19
N ARG A 19 0.09 3.45 21.96
CA ARG A 19 0.10 2.99 23.36
C ARG A 19 -0.49 1.58 23.53
N GLY A 20 -0.16 0.67 22.61
CA GLY A 20 -0.60 -0.73 22.64
C GLY A 20 -2.05 -0.97 22.21
N GLN A 21 -2.81 0.08 21.86
CA GLN A 21 -4.19 -0.04 21.40
C GLN A 21 -4.31 0.28 19.92
N ARG A 22 -5.17 -0.46 19.22
CA ARG A 22 -5.51 -0.18 17.82
C ARG A 22 -6.31 1.12 17.73
N ARG A 23 -5.84 2.04 16.89
CA ARG A 23 -6.43 3.38 16.76
C ARG A 23 -7.28 3.57 15.51
N LEU A 24 -6.98 2.83 14.46
CA LEU A 24 -7.60 2.95 13.14
C LEU A 24 -7.91 1.56 12.57
N SER A 25 -8.96 1.49 11.76
CA SER A 25 -9.23 0.35 10.89
C SER A 25 -8.11 0.22 9.82
N PRO A 26 -7.91 -0.95 9.21
CA PRO A 26 -6.86 -1.13 8.20
C PRO A 26 -7.13 -0.22 6.99
N ASP A 27 -8.39 -0.03 6.62
CA ASP A 27 -8.80 0.84 5.53
C ASP A 27 -8.45 2.30 5.76
N GLU A 28 -8.64 2.81 6.98
CA GLU A 28 -8.23 4.18 7.34
C GLU A 28 -6.71 4.34 7.28
N VAL A 29 -5.95 3.33 7.76
CA VAL A 29 -4.49 3.32 7.67
C VAL A 29 -4.05 3.31 6.21
N ALA A 30 -4.63 2.45 5.38
CA ALA A 30 -4.33 2.37 3.96
C ALA A 30 -4.62 3.70 3.25
N ARG A 31 -5.80 4.29 3.45
CA ARG A 31 -6.15 5.61 2.90
C ARG A 31 -5.17 6.70 3.34
N TYR A 32 -4.78 6.68 4.62
CA TYR A 32 -3.82 7.64 5.16
C TYR A 32 -2.44 7.50 4.50
N LEU A 33 -1.95 6.26 4.34
CA LEU A 33 -0.66 5.99 3.70
C LEU A 33 -0.66 6.39 2.22
N PHE A 34 -1.73 6.07 1.49
CA PHE A 34 -1.85 6.34 0.06
C PHE A 34 -2.25 7.78 -0.28
N ARG A 35 -2.58 8.65 0.70
CA ARG A 35 -3.07 10.02 0.44
C ARG A 35 -2.18 10.84 -0.49
N ARG A 36 -0.85 10.69 -0.37
CA ARG A 36 0.11 11.44 -1.21
C ARG A 36 0.17 10.87 -2.63
N VAL A 37 0.09 9.55 -2.75
CA VAL A 37 0.01 8.86 -4.05
C VAL A 37 -1.25 9.29 -4.79
N VAL A 38 -2.39 9.29 -4.09
CA VAL A 38 -3.67 9.74 -4.65
C VAL A 38 -3.64 11.23 -5.02
N SER A 39 -3.06 12.10 -4.19
CA SER A 39 -2.98 13.53 -4.52
C SER A 39 -2.13 13.82 -5.76
N TRP A 40 -1.10 13.00 -6.00
CA TRP A 40 -0.21 13.15 -7.15
C TRP A 40 -0.80 12.50 -8.42
N GLY A 41 -1.25 11.25 -8.32
CA GLY A 41 -1.65 10.42 -9.46
C GLY A 41 -3.16 10.30 -9.68
N ARG A 42 -4.00 10.93 -8.84
CA ARG A 42 -5.48 10.81 -8.83
C ARG A 42 -6.00 9.37 -8.70
N SER A 43 -5.14 8.43 -8.35
CA SER A 43 -5.40 6.99 -8.25
C SER A 43 -4.60 6.40 -7.09
N SER A 44 -5.15 5.38 -6.43
CA SER A 44 -4.43 4.56 -5.46
C SER A 44 -3.63 3.43 -6.10
N ASN A 45 -3.80 3.19 -7.40
CA ASN A 45 -3.05 2.23 -8.20
C ASN A 45 -2.20 2.98 -9.24
N VAL A 46 -0.88 2.95 -9.05
CA VAL A 46 0.09 3.64 -9.90
C VAL A 46 1.30 2.75 -10.15
N PHE A 47 1.92 2.89 -11.31
CA PHE A 47 3.24 2.35 -11.59
C PHE A 47 4.28 3.43 -11.27
N LEU A 48 5.29 3.07 -10.50
CA LEU A 48 6.44 3.93 -10.19
C LEU A 48 7.53 3.72 -11.24
N ALA A 49 8.33 4.76 -11.47
CA ALA A 49 9.49 4.74 -12.37
C ALA A 49 10.78 4.45 -11.59
#